data_AF-A0AAU0N1L1-F1
#
_entry.id   AF-A0AAU0N1L1-F1
#
_cell.length_a   1.000
_cell.length_b   1.000
_cell.length_c   1.000
_cell.angle_alpha   90.00
_cell.angle_beta   90.00
_cell.angle_gamma   90.00
#
_symmetry.space_group_name_H-M   'P 1'
#
loop_
_entity.id
_entity.type
_entity.pdbx_description
1 polymer ?
#
loop_
_entity_poly.entity_id
_entity_poly.type
_entity_poly.pdbx_seq_one_letter_code
_entity_poly.pdbx_strand_id
1 'polypeptide(L)'
;MRTKEEYISSIIPHRLGMVDIMHFVLDTLIFEEGSKPFELFVEGKLKVRGNTSFIANGAVEAGIINARALLEFLGLKVEKGNPYKLSERNGRRYDDDLFIEDFEGTSGKLSKVSIEDVYSLYPGPKEEAEMSLARIIHIGHKEIAHPTLGRENTTDDYAMLEIAARGIRALTVTFFFTKLGIPAPQHPVSASNA
;
A
#
# COMPACT_ATOMS: atom_id res chain seq x y z
N MET A 1 -10.85 -21.83 3.21
CA MET A 1 -10.31 -20.92 4.25
C MET A 1 -8.82 -20.82 4.02
N ARG A 2 -8.27 -19.62 3.88
CA ARG A 2 -6.83 -19.43 3.68
C ARG A 2 -6.09 -19.65 5.01
N THR A 3 -4.91 -20.26 4.97
CA THR A 3 -4.10 -20.55 6.16
C THR A 3 -3.20 -19.36 6.55
N LYS A 4 -2.72 -19.32 7.80
CA LYS A 4 -1.72 -18.33 8.22
C LYS A 4 -0.44 -18.41 7.37
N GLU A 5 -0.05 -19.63 7.00
CA GLU A 5 1.12 -19.87 6.14
C GLU A 5 0.94 -19.27 4.74
N GLU A 6 -0.24 -19.41 4.13
CA GLU A 6 -0.55 -18.76 2.84
C GLU A 6 -0.54 -17.23 2.95
N TYR A 7 -0.91 -16.68 4.12
CA TYR A 7 -0.82 -15.24 4.37
C TYR A 7 0.63 -14.75 4.39
N ILE A 8 1.51 -15.47 5.09
CA ILE A 8 2.93 -15.15 5.22
C ILE A 8 3.65 -15.30 3.87
N SER A 9 3.44 -16.44 3.20
CA SER A 9 4.22 -16.81 2.02
C SER A 9 3.72 -16.20 0.71
N SER A 10 2.45 -15.81 0.63
CA SER A 10 1.84 -15.38 -0.64
C SER A 10 1.03 -14.09 -0.54
N ILE A 11 0.06 -14.01 0.38
CA ILE A 11 -0.95 -12.94 0.32
C ILE A 11 -0.38 -11.59 0.76
N ILE A 12 0.28 -11.52 1.91
CA ILE A 12 0.90 -10.26 2.38
C ILE A 12 2.05 -9.85 1.44
N PRO A 13 2.94 -10.75 1.00
CA PRO A 13 3.94 -10.43 -0.03
C PRO A 13 3.35 -9.87 -1.32
N HIS A 14 2.30 -10.49 -1.86
CA HIS A 14 1.64 -10.03 -3.08
C HIS A 14 1.03 -8.63 -2.88
N ARG A 15 0.32 -8.41 -1.77
CA ARG A 15 -0.27 -7.11 -1.43
C ARG A 15 0.79 -6.03 -1.34
N LEU A 16 1.90 -6.33 -0.66
CA LEU A 16 3.02 -5.40 -0.53
C LEU A 16 3.66 -5.10 -1.89
N GLY A 17 3.83 -6.12 -2.74
CA GLY A 17 4.33 -5.93 -4.10
C GLY A 17 3.42 -5.04 -4.96
N MET A 18 2.10 -5.09 -4.81
CA MET A 18 1.18 -4.18 -5.50
C MET A 18 1.32 -2.74 -5.01
N VAL A 19 1.57 -2.53 -3.71
CA VAL A 19 1.88 -1.20 -3.15
C VAL A 19 3.21 -0.68 -3.70
N ASP A 20 4.23 -1.53 -3.79
CA ASP A 20 5.54 -1.17 -4.35
C ASP A 20 5.45 -0.80 -5.85
N ILE A 21 4.64 -1.53 -6.63
CA ILE A 21 4.42 -1.23 -8.05
C ILE A 21 3.72 0.12 -8.21
N MET A 22 2.70 0.41 -7.39
CA MET A 22 2.08 1.73 -7.36
C MET A 22 3.08 2.82 -6.99
N HIS A 23 3.91 2.59 -5.97
CA HIS A 23 4.97 3.52 -5.56
C HIS A 23 5.89 3.87 -6.73
N PHE A 24 6.42 2.85 -7.41
CA PHE A 24 7.25 3.02 -8.59
C PHE A 24 6.57 3.83 -9.70
N VAL A 25 5.32 3.50 -10.02
CA VAL A 25 4.58 4.20 -11.07
C VAL A 25 4.36 5.67 -10.71
N LEU A 26 4.01 5.97 -9.46
CA LEU A 26 3.83 7.34 -9.00
C LEU A 26 5.14 8.12 -9.14
N ASP A 27 6.22 7.58 -8.57
CA ASP A 27 7.55 8.18 -8.54
C ASP A 27 8.17 8.38 -9.93
N THR A 28 8.05 7.39 -10.82
CA THR A 28 8.76 7.37 -12.11
C THR A 28 7.90 7.77 -13.31
N LEU A 29 6.63 7.36 -13.37
CA LEU A 29 5.81 7.49 -14.59
C LEU A 29 4.80 8.63 -14.55
N ILE A 30 4.34 9.03 -13.35
CA ILE A 30 3.28 10.03 -13.19
C ILE A 30 3.85 11.42 -12.90
N PHE A 31 4.92 11.53 -12.10
CA PHE A 31 5.59 12.81 -11.89
C PHE A 31 6.35 13.33 -13.12
N GLU A 32 6.67 12.44 -14.06
CA GLU A 32 7.16 12.83 -15.38
C GLU A 32 5.97 13.16 -16.31
N GLU A 33 5.72 14.45 -16.54
CA GLU A 33 4.57 14.99 -17.27
C GLU A 33 4.10 14.15 -18.50
N GLY A 34 2.83 13.74 -18.48
CA GLY A 34 2.10 13.24 -19.63
C GLY A 34 2.21 11.73 -19.91
N SER A 35 1.25 11.21 -20.68
CA SER A 35 1.27 9.82 -21.13
C SER A 35 2.39 9.62 -22.15
N LYS A 36 3.43 8.87 -21.78
CA LYS A 36 4.60 8.62 -22.65
C LYS A 36 4.45 7.30 -23.39
N PRO A 37 4.92 7.16 -24.64
CA PRO A 37 4.98 5.86 -25.30
C PRO A 37 5.87 4.88 -24.53
N PHE A 38 5.48 3.61 -24.46
CA PHE A 38 6.32 2.54 -23.94
C PHE A 38 6.27 1.29 -24.82
N GLU A 39 7.32 0.48 -24.71
CA GLU A 39 7.42 -0.83 -25.34
C GLU A 39 7.65 -1.89 -24.26
N LEU A 40 6.84 -2.95 -24.25
CA LEU A 40 7.03 -4.11 -23.38
C LEU A 40 7.70 -5.23 -24.17
N PHE A 41 8.84 -5.68 -23.67
CA PHE A 41 9.56 -6.84 -24.19
C PHE A 41 9.43 -8.01 -23.23
N VAL A 42 9.07 -9.18 -23.75
CA VAL A 42 9.08 -10.45 -23.02
C VAL A 42 10.02 -11.39 -23.73
N GLU A 43 11.05 -11.87 -23.01
CA GLU A 43 12.12 -12.70 -23.58
C GLU A 43 12.78 -12.02 -24.80
N GLY A 44 13.03 -10.71 -24.70
CA GLY A 44 13.63 -9.90 -25.76
C GLY A 44 12.73 -9.64 -26.97
N LYS A 45 11.48 -10.11 -26.97
CA LYS A 45 10.52 -9.91 -28.07
C LYS A 45 9.52 -8.83 -27.70
N LEU A 46 9.34 -7.85 -28.57
CA LEU A 46 8.30 -6.84 -28.42
C LEU A 46 6.92 -7.51 -28.39
N LYS A 47 6.14 -7.25 -27.33
CA LYS A 47 4.79 -7.80 -27.12
C LYS A 47 3.72 -6.72 -27.12
N VAL A 48 4.01 -5.56 -26.54
CA VAL A 48 3.04 -4.47 -26.39
C VAL A 48 3.70 -3.16 -26.77
N ARG A 49 2.98 -2.34 -27.54
CA ARG A 49 3.22 -0.90 -27.70
C ARG A 49 2.03 -0.19 -27.10
N GLY A 50 2.29 0.79 -26.25
CA GLY A 50 1.21 1.54 -25.62
C GLY A 50 1.73 2.84 -25.04
N ASN A 51 0.97 3.37 -24.08
CA ASN A 51 1.36 4.54 -23.32
C ASN A 51 1.47 4.21 -21.83
N THR A 52 2.23 5.00 -21.08
CA THR A 52 2.47 4.75 -19.65
C THR A 52 1.18 4.67 -18.85
N SER A 53 0.11 5.36 -19.27
CA SER A 53 -1.21 5.30 -18.64
C SER A 53 -1.83 3.90 -18.63
N PHE A 54 -1.54 3.04 -19.63
CA PHE A 54 -2.00 1.66 -19.65
C PHE A 54 -1.52 0.85 -18.45
N ILE A 55 -0.26 1.05 -18.05
CA ILE A 55 0.32 0.40 -16.86
C ILE A 55 -0.05 1.18 -15.61
N ALA A 56 0.06 2.51 -15.68
CA ALA A 56 0.00 3.36 -14.51
C ALA A 56 -1.36 3.32 -13.81
N ASN A 57 -2.45 3.39 -14.57
CA ASN A 57 -3.80 3.39 -13.99
C ASN A 57 -4.09 2.06 -13.28
N GLY A 58 -3.80 0.93 -13.94
CA GLY A 58 -4.00 -0.39 -13.35
C GLY A 58 -3.12 -0.64 -12.14
N ALA A 59 -1.86 -0.18 -12.18
CA ALA A 59 -0.94 -0.25 -11.04
C ALA A 59 -1.43 0.57 -9.84
N VAL A 60 -1.89 1.81 -10.07
CA VAL A 60 -2.41 2.69 -9.02
C VAL A 60 -3.67 2.12 -8.40
N GLU A 61 -4.63 1.65 -9.21
CA GLU A 61 -5.86 1.04 -8.70
C GLU A 61 -5.58 -0.22 -7.89
N ALA A 62 -4.75 -1.14 -8.42
CA ALA A 62 -4.35 -2.34 -7.70
C ALA A 62 -3.60 -2.00 -6.40
N GLY A 63 -2.69 -1.03 -6.44
CA GLY A 63 -1.96 -0.54 -5.28
C GLY A 63 -2.88 -0.01 -4.19
N ILE A 64 -3.85 0.84 -4.53
CA ILE A 64 -4.80 1.42 -3.56
C ILE A 64 -5.66 0.34 -2.89
N ILE A 65 -6.15 -0.63 -3.66
CA ILE A 65 -6.96 -1.75 -3.14
C ILE A 65 -6.14 -2.56 -2.12
N ASN A 66 -4.89 -2.91 -2.48
CA ASN A 66 -4.02 -3.72 -1.64
C ASN A 66 -3.48 -2.92 -0.43
N ALA A 67 -3.19 -1.63 -0.61
CA ALA A 67 -2.82 -0.69 0.46
C ALA A 67 -3.89 -0.62 1.55
N ARG A 68 -5.16 -0.41 1.15
CA ARG A 68 -6.28 -0.41 2.09
C ARG A 68 -6.35 -1.71 2.87
N ALA A 69 -6.24 -2.85 2.19
CA ALA A 69 -6.30 -4.16 2.84
C ALA A 69 -5.11 -4.41 3.79
N LEU A 70 -3.92 -3.89 3.48
CA LEU A 70 -2.76 -3.96 4.37
C LEU A 70 -2.92 -3.06 5.59
N LEU A 71 -3.38 -1.82 5.43
CA LEU A 71 -3.62 -0.93 6.57
C LEU A 71 -4.66 -1.53 7.53
N GLU A 72 -5.75 -2.08 7.01
CA GLU A 72 -6.76 -2.76 7.82
C GLU A 72 -6.20 -4.01 8.53
N PHE A 73 -5.37 -4.80 7.83
CA PHE A 73 -4.62 -5.92 8.40
C PHE A 73 -3.69 -5.51 9.55
N LEU A 74 -2.96 -4.40 9.40
CA LEU A 74 -2.07 -3.83 10.41
C LEU A 74 -2.83 -3.25 11.61
N GLY A 75 -4.14 -3.04 11.48
CA GLY A 75 -5.00 -2.51 12.54
C GLY A 75 -5.30 -1.03 12.42
N LEU A 76 -5.09 -0.42 11.25
CA LEU A 76 -5.37 0.99 10.96
C LEU A 76 -6.66 1.13 10.12
N LYS A 77 -7.42 2.19 10.37
CA LYS A 77 -8.60 2.58 9.59
C LYS A 77 -8.74 4.10 9.58
N VAL A 78 -9.69 4.61 8.80
CA VAL A 78 -10.07 6.03 8.81
C VAL A 78 -11.06 6.30 9.95
N GLU A 79 -10.93 7.45 10.61
CA GLU A 79 -11.87 7.92 11.63
C GLU A 79 -13.26 8.15 11.01
N LYS A 80 -14.31 7.72 11.72
CA LYS A 80 -15.68 7.87 11.21
C LYS A 80 -16.03 9.35 11.10
N GLY A 81 -16.30 9.79 9.87
CA GLY A 81 -16.68 11.18 9.58
C GLY A 81 -15.50 12.11 9.26
N ASN A 82 -14.25 11.63 9.30
CA ASN A 82 -13.08 12.43 8.92
C ASN A 82 -12.17 11.63 7.96
N PRO A 83 -12.19 11.92 6.64
CA PRO A 83 -11.43 11.17 5.64
C PRO A 83 -9.91 11.41 5.69
N TYR A 84 -9.45 12.35 6.50
CA TYR A 84 -8.05 12.75 6.61
C TYR A 84 -7.40 12.33 7.93
N LYS A 85 -8.11 11.58 8.77
CA LYS A 85 -7.64 11.19 10.09
C LYS A 85 -7.67 9.67 10.26
N LEU A 86 -6.60 9.13 10.82
CA LEU A 86 -6.51 7.71 11.12
C LEU A 86 -7.14 7.43 12.49
N SER A 87 -7.50 6.17 12.66
CA SER A 87 -7.84 5.61 13.95
C SER A 87 -7.44 4.14 13.96
N GLU A 88 -7.24 3.60 15.15
CA GLU A 88 -7.03 2.16 15.28
C GLU A 88 -8.33 1.39 15.08
N ARG A 89 -8.22 0.18 14.51
CA ARG A 89 -9.34 -0.75 14.42
C ARG A 89 -9.79 -1.16 15.82
N ASN A 90 -11.11 -1.13 16.00
CA ASN A 90 -11.79 -1.55 17.22
C ASN A 90 -12.11 -3.04 17.09
N GLY A 91 -11.32 -3.90 17.74
CA GLY A 91 -11.57 -5.34 17.80
C GLY A 91 -11.72 -6.03 16.44
N ARG A 92 -12.09 -7.31 16.47
CA ARG A 92 -12.36 -8.09 15.25
C ARG A 92 -13.74 -7.73 14.70
N ARG A 93 -13.84 -7.55 13.38
CA ARG A 93 -15.14 -7.28 12.72
C ARG A 93 -15.87 -8.57 12.36
N TYR A 94 -15.14 -9.56 11.84
CA TYR A 94 -15.64 -10.89 11.50
C TYR A 94 -14.66 -11.97 12.00
N ASP A 95 -15.17 -13.14 12.36
CA ASP A 95 -14.38 -14.24 12.94
C ASP A 95 -13.45 -14.93 11.93
N ASP A 96 -13.67 -14.72 10.63
CA ASP A 96 -12.90 -15.28 9.52
C ASP A 96 -11.84 -14.30 8.96
N ASP A 97 -11.78 -13.07 9.45
CA ASP A 97 -10.76 -12.09 9.05
C ASP A 97 -9.44 -12.33 9.79
N LEU A 98 -8.34 -12.46 9.04
CA LEU A 98 -6.98 -12.49 9.60
C LEU A 98 -6.38 -11.10 9.70
N PHE A 99 -5.87 -10.76 10.88
CA PHE A 99 -5.19 -9.50 11.20
C PHE A 99 -3.77 -9.76 11.71
N ILE A 100 -2.95 -8.72 11.82
CA ILE A 100 -1.57 -8.84 12.29
C ILE A 100 -1.47 -9.55 13.65
N GLU A 101 -2.43 -9.28 14.54
CA GLU A 101 -2.51 -9.88 15.86
C GLU A 101 -2.79 -11.39 15.84
N ASP A 102 -3.18 -12.00 14.71
CA ASP A 102 -3.34 -13.44 14.60
C ASP A 102 -2.01 -14.19 14.42
N PHE A 103 -0.88 -13.47 14.30
CA PHE A 103 0.43 -14.04 14.03
C PHE A 103 1.34 -13.98 15.27
N GLU A 104 2.23 -14.95 15.37
CA GLU A 104 3.26 -15.03 16.42
C GLU A 104 4.62 -14.77 15.81
N GLY A 105 5.33 -13.79 16.36
CA GLY A 105 6.69 -13.46 16.01
C GLY A 105 7.71 -14.02 16.99
N THR A 106 8.96 -13.63 16.82
CA THR A 106 10.10 -14.12 17.63
C THR A 106 10.01 -13.76 19.12
N SER A 107 9.19 -12.77 19.47
CA SER A 107 8.99 -12.28 20.84
C SER A 107 7.56 -12.49 21.34
N GLY A 108 6.77 -13.35 20.68
CA GLY A 108 5.38 -13.64 21.02
C GLY A 108 4.39 -13.05 20.02
N LYS A 109 3.12 -12.99 20.41
CA LYS A 109 2.02 -12.51 19.59
C LYS A 109 2.28 -11.09 19.09
N LEU A 110 2.03 -10.82 17.82
CA LEU A 110 2.17 -9.48 17.26
C LEU A 110 1.05 -8.56 17.76
N SER A 111 1.34 -7.26 17.83
CA SER A 111 0.40 -6.21 18.21
C SER A 111 -0.10 -5.47 16.98
N LYS A 112 -1.28 -4.85 17.08
CA LYS A 112 -1.71 -3.83 16.11
C LYS A 112 -0.68 -2.70 16.03
N VAL A 113 -0.53 -2.13 14.85
CA VAL A 113 0.17 -0.87 14.65
C VAL A 113 -0.66 0.24 15.29
N SER A 114 -0.04 1.01 16.18
CA SER A 114 -0.61 2.22 16.78
C SER A 114 -0.42 3.44 15.89
N ILE A 115 -1.13 4.53 16.18
CA ILE A 115 -0.91 5.81 15.48
C ILE A 115 0.48 6.37 15.82
N GLU A 116 0.95 6.15 17.05
CA GLU A 116 2.29 6.51 17.49
C GLU A 116 3.38 5.77 16.69
N ASP A 117 3.16 4.50 16.33
CA ASP A 117 4.05 3.74 15.46
C ASP A 117 4.18 4.38 14.07
N VAL A 118 3.06 4.84 13.49
CA VAL A 118 3.04 5.58 12.22
C VAL A 118 3.92 6.83 12.32
N TYR A 119 3.74 7.61 13.38
CA TYR A 119 4.54 8.83 13.61
C TYR A 119 6.02 8.52 13.83
N SER A 120 6.34 7.41 14.48
CA SER A 120 7.72 7.04 14.79
C SER A 120 8.52 6.63 13.55
N LEU A 121 7.86 6.06 12.54
CA LEU A 121 8.50 5.62 11.30
C LEU A 121 8.53 6.68 10.21
N TYR A 122 7.69 7.70 10.30
CA TYR A 122 7.66 8.77 9.31
C TYR A 122 8.62 9.90 9.69
N PRO A 123 9.62 10.25 8.85
CA PRO A 123 10.59 11.28 9.17
C PRO A 123 10.05 12.71 9.02
N GLY A 124 8.90 12.90 8.38
CA GLY A 124 8.27 14.21 8.15
C GLY A 124 7.21 14.58 9.21
N PRO A 125 6.39 15.60 8.92
CA PRO A 125 5.28 16.00 9.78
C PRO A 125 4.29 14.88 10.07
N LYS A 126 3.81 14.81 11.31
CA LYS A 126 2.85 13.76 11.75
C LYS A 126 1.55 13.82 10.97
N GLU A 127 1.08 15.04 10.72
CA GLU A 127 -0.15 15.31 10.00
C GLU A 127 -0.07 14.78 8.56
N GLU A 128 1.09 14.91 7.91
CA GLU A 128 1.32 14.39 6.56
C GLU A 128 1.30 12.86 6.52
N ALA A 129 1.93 12.20 7.50
CA ALA A 129 1.88 10.74 7.65
C ALA A 129 0.45 10.23 7.83
N GLU A 130 -0.32 10.91 8.69
CA GLU A 130 -1.69 10.52 8.98
C GLU A 130 -2.61 10.76 7.79
N MET A 131 -2.54 11.95 7.20
CA MET A 131 -3.39 12.35 6.08
C MET A 131 -3.19 11.48 4.86
N SER A 132 -1.94 11.15 4.50
CA SER A 132 -1.62 10.31 3.34
C SER A 132 -2.23 8.90 3.47
N LEU A 133 -2.04 8.26 4.62
CA LEU A 133 -2.59 6.93 4.92
C LEU A 133 -4.12 6.94 5.06
N ALA A 134 -4.70 7.99 5.63
CA ALA A 134 -6.15 8.14 5.70
C ALA A 134 -6.76 8.32 4.30
N ARG A 135 -6.11 9.14 3.45
CA ARG A 135 -6.54 9.42 2.08
C ARG A 135 -6.57 8.15 1.23
N ILE A 136 -5.55 7.29 1.28
CA ILE A 136 -5.54 6.05 0.48
C ILE A 136 -6.66 5.07 0.90
N ILE A 137 -6.96 4.96 2.20
CA ILE A 137 -8.10 4.16 2.69
C ILE A 137 -9.41 4.75 2.19
N HIS A 138 -9.55 6.08 2.24
CA HIS A 138 -10.74 6.78 1.76
C HIS A 138 -10.97 6.53 0.27
N ILE A 139 -9.95 6.75 -0.57
CA ILE A 139 -10.02 6.52 -2.02
C ILE A 139 -10.38 5.07 -2.32
N GLY A 140 -9.71 4.11 -1.68
CA GLY A 140 -9.98 2.69 -1.87
C GLY A 140 -11.41 2.28 -1.49
N HIS A 141 -11.98 2.90 -0.46
CA HIS A 141 -13.35 2.61 -0.02
C HIS A 141 -14.43 3.37 -0.82
N LYS A 142 -14.19 4.63 -1.18
CA LYS A 142 -15.24 5.51 -1.74
C LYS A 142 -15.12 5.76 -3.23
N GLU A 143 -13.92 5.85 -3.77
CA GLU A 143 -13.71 6.29 -5.15
C GLU A 143 -13.44 5.12 -6.10
N ILE A 144 -12.83 4.03 -5.61
CA ILE A 144 -12.58 2.81 -6.39
C ILE A 144 -13.69 1.78 -6.20
N ALA A 145 -14.06 1.49 -4.94
CA ALA A 145 -15.06 0.46 -4.64
C ALA A 145 -16.51 0.92 -4.86
N HIS A 146 -16.76 2.24 -4.95
CA HIS A 146 -18.07 2.80 -5.27
C HIS A 146 -17.88 3.84 -6.39
N PRO A 147 -18.69 3.83 -7.46
CA PRO A 147 -18.61 4.85 -8.49
C PRO A 147 -19.19 6.17 -7.96
N THR A 148 -18.37 6.97 -7.29
CA THR A 148 -18.70 8.38 -7.00
C THR A 148 -18.22 9.27 -8.14
N LEU A 149 -19.05 10.25 -8.48
CA LEU A 149 -18.83 11.21 -9.57
C LEU A 149 -17.42 11.81 -9.54
N GLY A 150 -16.62 11.49 -10.56
CA GLY A 150 -15.47 12.28 -11.02
C GLY A 150 -14.30 12.41 -10.05
N ARG A 151 -13.28 11.57 -10.21
CA ARG A 151 -11.96 11.83 -9.63
C ARG A 151 -11.24 12.89 -10.47
N GLU A 152 -11.16 14.12 -9.97
CA GLU A 152 -10.17 15.08 -10.45
C GLU A 152 -8.84 14.75 -9.75
N ASN A 153 -7.99 13.95 -10.39
CA ASN A 153 -6.65 13.64 -9.87
C ASN A 153 -5.81 14.91 -9.84
N THR A 154 -5.71 15.57 -8.69
CA THR A 154 -4.79 16.70 -8.49
C THR A 154 -3.37 16.18 -8.24
N THR A 155 -2.36 17.00 -8.52
CA THR A 155 -0.95 16.68 -8.21
C THR A 155 -0.75 16.36 -6.73
N ASP A 156 -1.53 17.00 -5.85
CA ASP A 156 -1.51 16.77 -4.40
C ASP A 156 -1.96 15.35 -4.03
N ASP A 157 -2.92 14.78 -4.75
CA ASP A 157 -3.39 13.40 -4.52
C ASP A 157 -2.30 12.37 -4.88
N TYR A 158 -1.49 12.61 -5.93
CA TYR A 158 -0.39 11.70 -6.28
C TYR A 158 0.74 11.73 -5.25
N ALA A 159 1.11 12.92 -4.76
CA ALA A 159 2.10 13.05 -3.69
C ALA A 159 1.64 12.32 -2.41
N MET A 160 0.37 12.47 -2.03
CA MET A 160 -0.19 11.77 -0.87
C MET A 160 -0.20 10.24 -1.05
N LEU A 161 -0.50 9.75 -2.25
CA LEU A 161 -0.45 8.30 -2.54
C LEU A 161 0.99 7.76 -2.49
N GLU A 162 1.97 8.53 -2.97
CA GLU A 162 3.40 8.16 -2.93
C GLU A 162 3.87 8.03 -1.48
N ILE A 163 3.59 9.04 -0.64
CA ILE A 163 3.91 9.05 0.79
C ILE A 163 3.25 7.86 1.48
N ALA A 164 1.96 7.61 1.19
CA ALA A 164 1.24 6.48 1.75
C ALA A 164 1.88 5.13 1.35
N ALA A 165 2.31 4.97 0.10
CA ALA A 165 2.95 3.75 -0.37
C ALA A 165 4.23 3.44 0.41
N ARG A 166 5.11 4.45 0.58
CA ARG A 166 6.32 4.34 1.40
C ARG A 166 6.01 4.00 2.85
N GLY A 167 5.03 4.70 3.44
CA GLY A 167 4.59 4.46 4.82
C GLY A 167 4.09 3.03 5.04
N ILE A 168 3.23 2.52 4.15
CA ILE A 168 2.68 1.16 4.23
C ILE A 168 3.79 0.13 4.12
N ARG A 169 4.75 0.32 3.21
CA ARG A 169 5.91 -0.58 3.11
C ARG A 169 6.70 -0.59 4.41
N ALA A 170 7.08 0.58 4.92
CA ALA A 170 7.85 0.70 6.16
C ALA A 170 7.13 0.04 7.34
N LEU A 171 5.84 0.28 7.50
CA LEU A 171 5.01 -0.33 8.54
C LEU A 171 4.95 -1.85 8.40
N THR A 172 4.67 -2.36 7.20
CA THR A 172 4.55 -3.80 6.96
C THR A 172 5.87 -4.53 7.18
N VAL A 173 6.98 -3.96 6.70
CA VAL A 173 8.32 -4.54 6.92
C VAL A 173 8.70 -4.55 8.39
N THR A 174 8.45 -3.44 9.09
CA THR A 174 8.88 -3.27 10.49
C THR A 174 8.04 -4.08 11.45
N PHE A 175 6.72 -4.04 11.32
CA PHE A 175 5.80 -4.63 12.30
C PHE A 175 5.38 -6.05 11.98
N PHE A 176 5.46 -6.48 10.71
CA PHE A 176 5.12 -7.84 10.31
C PHE A 176 6.37 -8.67 10.02
N PHE A 177 7.07 -8.42 8.90
CA PHE A 177 8.18 -9.29 8.48
C PHE A 177 9.34 -9.34 9.48
N THR A 178 9.80 -8.19 9.96
CA THR A 178 10.90 -8.11 10.94
C THR A 178 10.53 -8.79 12.25
N LYS A 179 9.30 -8.60 12.74
CA LYS A 179 8.83 -9.22 13.99
C LYS A 179 8.62 -10.73 13.86
N LEU A 180 8.28 -11.21 12.67
CA LEU A 180 8.23 -12.63 12.34
C LEU A 180 9.63 -13.26 12.19
N GLY A 181 10.70 -12.45 12.09
CA GLY A 181 12.06 -12.94 11.90
C GLY A 181 12.31 -13.50 10.48
N ILE A 182 11.53 -13.04 9.50
CA ILE A 182 11.62 -13.49 8.10
C ILE A 182 12.02 -12.34 7.18
N PRO A 183 12.67 -12.61 6.03
CA PRO A 183 12.99 -11.57 5.07
C PRO A 183 11.72 -10.98 4.45
N ALA A 184 11.68 -9.65 4.35
CA ALA A 184 10.64 -8.98 3.58
C ALA A 184 10.86 -9.17 2.07
N PRO A 185 9.80 -9.16 1.26
CA PRO A 185 9.91 -9.11 -0.19
C PRO A 185 10.77 -7.94 -0.65
N GLN A 186 11.66 -8.19 -1.61
CA GLN A 186 12.46 -7.15 -2.23
C GLN A 186 11.55 -6.16 -2.95
N HIS A 187 11.93 -4.88 -2.91
CA HIS A 187 11.24 -3.87 -3.69
C HIS A 187 11.49 -4.19 -5.17
N PRO A 188 10.45 -4.47 -5.97
CA PRO A 188 10.58 -4.97 -7.34
C PRO A 188 11.31 -4.00 -8.28
N VAL A 189 11.51 -2.74 -7.86
CA VAL A 189 12.11 -1.70 -8.70
C VAL A 189 13.37 -1.08 -8.07
N SER A 190 14.23 -1.93 -7.53
CA SER A 190 15.65 -1.56 -7.37
C SER A 190 16.34 -1.76 -8.71
N ALA A 191 16.13 -0.85 -9.66
CA ALA A 191 17.07 -0.69 -10.75
C ALA A 191 18.35 -0.12 -10.13
N SER A 192 19.37 -0.97 -9.94
CA SER A 192 20.72 -0.48 -9.71
C SER A 192 21.07 0.46 -10.87
N ASN A 193 21.30 1.73 -10.56
CA ASN A 193 21.88 2.68 -11.50
C ASN A 193 23.11 2.02 -12.14
N ALA A 194 23.01 1.71 -13.43
CA ALA A 194 24.11 1.31 -14.29
C ALA A 194 24.56 2.53 -15.10
#